data_AF-A0A7Y2VEU6-F1
#
_entry.id   AF-A0A7Y2VEU6-F1
#
_cell.length_a   1.000
_cell.length_b   1.000
_cell.length_c   1.000
_cell.angle_alpha   90.00
_cell.angle_beta   90.00
_cell.angle_gamma   90.00
#
_symmetry.space_group_name_H-M   'P 1'
#
loop_
_entity.id
_entity.type
_entity.pdbx_description
1 polymer ?
#
loop_
_entity_poly.entity_id
_entity_poly.type
_entity_poly.pdbx_seq_one_letter_code
_entity_poly.pdbx_strand_id
1 'polypeptide(L)'
;MKIIDSEITQYWIHFQAGSHEPNRVYPPALVKCYHDDEFVLQLNFHPDNKSLPENHYDNRNKLVYLQYPMSMYPNIIDTLRNEKPVYFHWTRELNLGFLRTGKEPVGEGEIEAVL
;
A
#
# COMPACT_ATOMS: atom_id res chain seq x y z
N MET A 1 -18.46 1.04 -12.47
CA MET A 1 -17.36 0.72 -11.54
C MET A 1 -16.27 1.76 -11.72
N LYS A 2 -16.09 2.65 -10.74
CA LYS A 2 -15.05 3.68 -10.80
C LYS A 2 -13.78 3.12 -10.19
N ILE A 3 -12.82 2.85 -11.06
CA ILE A 3 -11.52 2.28 -10.72
C ILE A 3 -10.48 3.40 -10.72
N ILE A 4 -9.54 3.33 -9.77
CA ILE A 4 -8.31 4.09 -9.76
C ILE A 4 -7.17 3.07 -9.79
N ASP A 5 -6.32 3.12 -10.81
CA ASP A 5 -5.19 2.21 -11.01
C ASP A 5 -4.00 3.04 -11.53
N SER A 6 -2.84 2.90 -10.90
CA SER A 6 -1.66 3.68 -11.24
C SER A 6 -0.38 2.98 -10.75
N GLU A 7 0.70 3.15 -11.51
CA GLU A 7 2.04 2.68 -11.14
C GLU A 7 2.60 3.50 -9.97
N ILE A 8 3.26 2.83 -9.04
CA ILE A 8 4.01 3.48 -7.97
C ILE A 8 5.47 3.55 -8.41
N THR A 9 5.93 4.75 -8.72
CA THR A 9 7.27 5.01 -9.23
C THR A 9 8.20 5.53 -8.14
N GLN A 10 7.67 6.18 -7.10
CA GLN A 10 8.39 6.59 -5.89
C GLN A 10 7.57 6.34 -4.62
N TYR A 11 8.25 6.17 -3.50
CA TYR A 11 7.60 6.12 -2.19
C TYR A 11 8.42 6.81 -1.10
N TRP A 12 7.74 7.25 -0.04
CA TRP A 12 8.34 7.86 1.14
C TRP A 12 7.74 7.26 2.42
N ILE A 13 8.61 6.73 3.28
CA ILE A 13 8.24 6.06 4.53
C ILE A 13 8.32 7.05 5.69
N HIS A 14 7.28 7.09 6.51
CA HIS A 14 7.19 7.91 7.71
C HIS A 14 6.86 7.03 8.91
N PHE A 15 7.63 7.16 9.99
CA PHE A 15 7.28 6.59 11.29
C PHE A 15 6.79 7.71 12.19
N GLN A 16 5.61 7.53 12.77
CA GLN A 16 5.02 8.47 13.70
C GLN A 16 5.46 8.12 15.12
N ALA A 17 5.96 9.12 15.84
CA ALA A 17 6.28 9.03 17.24
C ALA A 17 5.52 10.13 18.01
N GLY A 18 5.06 9.80 19.21
CA GLY A 18 4.30 10.72 20.06
C GLY A 18 2.81 10.74 19.71
N SER A 19 2.00 10.18 20.61
CA SER A 19 0.58 10.52 20.77
C SER A 19 0.15 10.04 22.15
N HIS A 20 -0.38 10.94 22.99
CA HIS A 20 -0.98 10.59 24.28
C HIS A 20 -2.48 10.87 24.24
N GLU A 21 -3.12 10.54 23.12
CA GLU A 21 -4.57 10.63 22.96
C GLU A 21 -5.16 9.22 23.09
N PRO A 22 -5.74 8.85 24.25
CA PRO A 22 -6.18 7.47 24.50
C PRO A 22 -7.25 6.98 23.51
N ASN A 23 -7.97 7.91 22.86
CA ASN A 23 -9.07 7.60 21.94
C ASN A 23 -8.73 7.77 20.46
N ARG A 24 -7.49 8.13 20.10
CA ARG A 24 -7.09 8.33 18.71
C ARG A 24 -5.92 7.44 18.36
N VAL A 25 -6.20 6.37 17.62
CA VAL A 25 -5.17 5.48 17.09
C VAL A 25 -4.61 6.14 15.83
N TYR A 26 -3.43 6.74 15.96
CA TYR A 26 -2.66 7.16 14.81
C TYR A 26 -1.87 5.96 14.28
N PRO A 27 -1.81 5.76 12.95
CA PRO A 27 -1.01 4.70 12.36
C PRO A 27 0.48 4.94 12.66
N PRO A 28 1.18 4.04 13.38
CA PRO A 28 2.60 4.20 13.71
C PRO A 28 3.51 4.29 12.48
N ALA A 29 3.10 3.71 11.35
CA ALA A 29 3.83 3.83 10.09
C ALA A 29 2.90 4.23 8.95
N LEU A 30 3.43 5.06 8.06
CA LEU A 30 2.78 5.52 6.85
C LEU A 30 3.74 5.36 5.68
N VAL A 31 3.23 4.96 4.53
CA VAL A 31 4.00 4.98 3.28
C VAL A 31 3.22 5.81 2.28
N LYS A 32 3.84 6.89 1.81
CA LYS A 32 3.30 7.73 0.75
C LYS A 32 3.83 7.22 -0.58
N CYS A 33 2.95 6.95 -1.52
CA CYS A 33 3.28 6.42 -2.83
C CYS A 33 2.92 7.45 -3.90
N TYR A 34 3.80 7.56 -4.89
CA TYR A 34 3.74 8.56 -5.93
C TYR A 34 3.77 7.91 -7.31
N HIS A 35 3.03 8.51 -8.24
CA HIS A 35 3.18 8.28 -9.67
C HIS A 35 3.85 9.52 -10.25
N ASP A 36 5.08 9.35 -10.73
CA ASP A 36 6.04 10.43 -10.91
C ASP A 36 6.10 11.33 -9.66
N ASP A 37 5.75 12.61 -9.78
CA ASP A 37 5.73 13.56 -8.66
C ASP A 37 4.34 13.71 -8.02
N GLU A 38 3.32 13.01 -8.51
CA GLU A 38 1.96 13.08 -7.99
C GLU A 38 1.75 12.12 -6.82
N PHE A 39 1.27 12.65 -5.68
CA PHE A 39 0.93 11.83 -4.51
C PHE A 39 -0.43 11.15 -4.70
N VAL A 40 -0.42 9.84 -4.95
CA VAL A 40 -1.60 9.10 -5.42
C VAL A 40 -2.18 8.11 -4.40
N LEU A 41 -1.34 7.63 -3.46
CA LEU A 41 -1.73 6.62 -2.48
C LEU A 41 -1.02 6.81 -1.15
N GLN A 42 -1.75 6.70 -0.04
CA GLN A 42 -1.19 6.54 1.29
C GLN A 42 -1.54 5.18 1.87
N LEU A 43 -0.51 4.43 2.27
CA LEU A 43 -0.65 3.20 3.04
C LEU A 43 -0.51 3.55 4.51
N ASN A 44 -1.50 3.19 5.32
CA ASN A 44 -1.48 3.39 6.76
C ASN A 44 -1.39 2.05 7.46
N PHE A 45 -0.43 1.92 8.36
CA PHE A 45 -0.20 0.70 9.12
C PHE A 45 -0.61 0.91 10.56
N HIS A 46 -1.60 0.14 11.02
CA HIS A 46 -2.17 0.24 12.37
C HIS A 46 -1.74 -0.95 13.24
N PRO A 47 -1.72 -0.82 14.57
CA PRO A 47 -1.40 -1.94 15.46
C PRO A 47 -2.31 -3.16 15.20
N ASP A 48 -1.72 -4.36 15.16
CA ASP A 48 -2.43 -5.60 14.79
C ASP A 48 -3.62 -5.95 15.71
N ASN A 49 -3.62 -5.44 16.93
CA ASN A 49 -4.67 -5.68 17.94
C ASN A 49 -5.80 -4.65 17.93
N LYS A 50 -5.89 -3.82 16.87
CA LYS A 50 -6.92 -2.80 16.71
C LYS A 50 -7.76 -3.06 15.46
N SER A 51 -9.02 -2.62 15.49
CA SER A 51 -9.85 -2.58 14.29
C SER A 51 -9.25 -1.60 13.27
N LEU A 52 -9.14 -2.04 12.02
CA LEU A 52 -8.70 -1.17 10.93
C LEU A 52 -9.84 -0.22 10.52
N PRO A 53 -9.54 1.06 10.23
CA PRO A 53 -10.48 1.94 9.55
C PRO A 53 -10.81 1.39 8.15
N GLU A 54 -11.90 1.87 7.55
CA GLU A 54 -12.19 1.58 6.14
C GLU A 54 -11.18 2.27 5.22
N ASN A 55 -10.86 1.62 4.10
CA ASN A 55 -10.20 2.32 3.00
C ASN A 55 -11.12 3.40 2.46
N HIS A 56 -10.55 4.49 1.97
CA HIS A 56 -11.36 5.55 1.39
C HIS A 56 -10.59 6.33 0.34
N TYR A 57 -11.34 7.13 -0.42
CA TYR A 57 -10.81 8.05 -1.40
C TYR A 57 -11.19 9.48 -1.06
N ASP A 58 -10.18 10.34 -0.97
CA ASP A 58 -10.36 11.78 -0.78
C ASP A 58 -10.55 12.45 -2.14
N ASN A 59 -11.78 12.88 -2.42
CA ASN A 59 -12.13 13.55 -3.68
C ASN A 59 -11.43 14.90 -3.87
N ARG A 60 -11.05 15.59 -2.78
CA ARG A 60 -10.41 16.91 -2.86
C ARG A 60 -8.96 16.78 -3.31
N ASN A 61 -8.23 15.87 -2.70
CA ASN A 61 -6.81 15.65 -2.96
C ASN A 61 -6.56 14.56 -4.01
N LYS A 62 -7.62 13.90 -4.49
CA LYS A 62 -7.57 12.75 -5.40
C LYS A 62 -6.68 11.61 -4.90
N LEU A 63 -6.72 11.36 -3.60
CA LEU A 63 -5.80 10.46 -2.90
C LEU A 63 -6.54 9.24 -2.35
N VAL A 64 -5.99 8.05 -2.57
CA VAL A 64 -6.47 6.80 -1.95
C VAL A 64 -5.76 6.57 -0.63
N TYR A 65 -6.50 6.10 0.37
CA TYR A 65 -5.95 5.64 1.64
C TYR A 65 -6.27 4.17 1.83
N LEU A 66 -5.24 3.33 1.89
CA LEU A 66 -5.36 1.91 2.22
C LEU A 66 -4.90 1.67 3.65
N GLN A 67 -5.68 0.88 4.39
CA GLN A 67 -5.48 0.59 5.80
C GLN A 67 -5.00 -0.86 5.94
N TYR A 68 -3.84 -1.04 6.55
CA TYR A 68 -3.23 -2.35 6.76
C TYR A 68 -2.92 -2.58 8.23
N PRO A 69 -2.90 -3.85 8.68
CA PRO A 69 -2.31 -4.20 9.97
C PRO A 69 -0.78 -4.08 9.90
N MET A 70 -0.12 -3.79 11.02
CA MET A 70 1.32 -3.56 11.11
C MET A 70 2.14 -4.77 10.65
N SER A 71 1.64 -5.98 10.86
CA SER A 71 2.20 -7.25 10.37
C SER A 71 2.39 -7.31 8.85
N MET A 72 1.63 -6.53 8.07
CA MET A 72 1.80 -6.45 6.62
C MET A 72 2.90 -5.48 6.18
N TYR A 73 3.40 -4.63 7.08
CA TYR A 73 4.42 -3.63 6.76
C TYR A 73 5.68 -4.23 6.12
N PRO A 74 6.31 -5.30 6.66
CA PRO A 74 7.50 -5.86 6.05
C PRO A 74 7.27 -6.36 4.63
N ASN A 75 6.17 -7.08 4.39
CA ASN A 75 5.82 -7.63 3.08
C ASN A 75 5.59 -6.52 2.05
N ILE A 76 4.85 -5.47 2.42
CA ILE A 76 4.58 -4.34 1.53
C ILE A 76 5.86 -3.58 1.18
N ILE A 77 6.71 -3.31 2.18
CA ILE A 77 7.99 -2.64 1.94
C ILE A 77 8.92 -3.48 1.08
N ASP A 78 8.93 -4.80 1.28
CA ASP A 78 9.73 -5.71 0.47
C ASP A 78 9.29 -5.67 -1.00
N THR A 79 7.99 -5.79 -1.27
CA THR A 79 7.42 -5.61 -2.62
C THR A 79 7.81 -4.26 -3.22
N LEU A 80 7.65 -3.15 -2.50
CA LEU A 80 8.00 -1.82 -3.01
C LEU A 80 9.49 -1.64 -3.32
N ARG A 81 10.37 -2.39 -2.67
CA ARG A 81 11.83 -2.28 -2.83
C ARG A 81 12.40 -3.18 -3.90
N ASN A 82 11.84 -4.38 -4.02
CA ASN A 82 12.44 -5.46 -4.81
C ASN A 82 11.68 -5.74 -6.11
N GLU A 83 10.42 -5.30 -6.22
CA GLU A 83 9.60 -5.52 -7.41
C GLU A 83 9.53 -4.29 -8.29
N LYS A 84 9.55 -4.49 -9.61
CA LYS A 84 9.27 -3.43 -10.58
C LYS A 84 8.72 -4.02 -11.88
N PRO A 85 7.59 -3.51 -12.41
CA PRO A 85 6.78 -2.40 -11.89
C PRO A 85 5.85 -2.83 -10.74
N VAL A 86 5.48 -1.88 -9.87
CA VAL A 86 4.47 -2.04 -8.82
C VAL A 86 3.31 -1.08 -9.08
N TYR A 87 2.09 -1.56 -8.90
CA TYR A 87 0.86 -0.78 -9.08
C TYR A 87 0.01 -0.83 -7.82
N PHE A 88 -0.83 0.19 -7.64
CA PHE A 88 -2.00 0.06 -6.78
C PHE A 88 -3.28 0.05 -7.60
N HIS A 89 -4.30 -0.57 -7.03
CA HIS A 89 -5.63 -0.63 -7.57
C HIS A 89 -6.63 -0.30 -6.46
N TRP A 90 -7.67 0.47 -6.79
CA TRP A 90 -8.76 0.76 -5.87
C TRP A 90 -10.10 0.85 -6.59
N THR A 91 -11.13 0.31 -5.94
CA THR A 91 -12.51 0.27 -6.42
C THR A 91 -13.40 1.08 -5.48
N ARG A 92 -14.11 2.08 -6.04
CA ARG A 92 -14.93 2.99 -5.23
C ARG A 92 -16.16 2.32 -4.63
N GLU A 93 -16.75 1.39 -5.36
CA GLU A 93 -18.00 0.74 -4.96
C GLU A 93 -17.81 -0.24 -3.79
N LEU A 94 -16.62 -0.83 -3.67
CA LEU A 94 -16.31 -1.82 -2.64
C LEU A 94 -15.43 -1.26 -1.51
N ASN A 95 -14.93 -0.03 -1.64
CA ASN A 95 -13.86 0.50 -0.80
C ASN A 95 -12.69 -0.50 -0.64
N LEU A 96 -12.39 -1.23 -1.72
CA LEU A 96 -11.37 -2.26 -1.73
C LEU A 96 -10.22 -1.83 -2.64
N GLY A 97 -9.00 -1.99 -2.15
CA GLY A 97 -7.80 -1.79 -2.95
C GLY A 97 -6.66 -2.68 -2.52
N PHE A 98 -5.64 -2.76 -3.37
CA PHE A 98 -4.49 -3.62 -3.18
C PHE A 98 -3.27 -3.08 -3.93
N LEU A 99 -2.09 -3.55 -3.51
CA LEU A 99 -0.86 -3.45 -4.29
C LEU A 99 -0.69 -4.71 -5.12
N ARG A 100 -0.08 -4.58 -6.30
CA ARG A 100 0.29 -5.71 -7.15
C ARG A 100 1.59 -5.42 -7.90
N THR A 101 2.30 -6.47 -8.24
CA THR A 101 3.42 -6.43 -9.18
C THR A 101 2.93 -6.39 -10.63
N GLY A 102 3.88 -6.25 -11.55
CA GLY A 102 3.68 -6.57 -12.96
C GLY A 102 3.29 -8.04 -13.16
N LYS A 103 2.89 -8.39 -14.38
CA LYS A 103 2.65 -9.80 -14.73
C LYS A 103 3.98 -10.49 -14.98
N GLU A 104 4.18 -11.64 -14.36
CA GLU A 104 5.32 -12.52 -14.59
C GLU A 104 4.90 -13.80 -15.31
N PRO A 105 5.78 -14.39 -16.14
CA PRO A 105 5.63 -15.75 -16.61
C PRO A 105 5.53 -16.76 -15.45
N VAL A 106 4.73 -17.80 -15.64
CA VAL A 106 4.67 -18.91 -14.67
C VAL A 106 5.94 -19.73 -14.76
N GLY A 107 6.54 -20.07 -13.61
CA GLY A 107 7.75 -20.92 -13.53
C GLY A 107 9.07 -20.16 -13.56
N GLU A 108 9.08 -18.83 -13.45
CA GLU A 108 10.33 -18.09 -13.27
C GLU A 108 11.04 -18.50 -11.98
N GLY A 109 12.34 -18.76 -12.06
CA GLY A 109 13.17 -19.16 -10.91
C GLY A 109 13.19 -20.67 -10.61
N GLU A 110 12.41 -21.49 -11.32
CA GLU A 110 12.61 -22.94 -11.29
C GLU A 110 13.92 -23.26 -12.02
N ILE A 111 14.91 -23.77 -11.27
CA ILE A 111 16.11 -24.34 -11.89
C ILE A 111 15.63 -25.59 -12.59
N GLU A 112 15.59 -25.60 -13.93
CA GLU A 112 15.51 -26.86 -14.65
C GLU A 112 16.68 -27.71 -14.14
N ALA A 113 16.37 -28.75 -13.36
CA ALA A 113 17.37 -29.68 -12.91
C ALA A 113 17.96 -30.31 -14.17
N VAL A 114 19.14 -29.83 -14.58
CA VAL A 114 19.92 -30.43 -15.66
C VAL A 114 20.28 -31.84 -15.18
N LEU A 115 19.55 -32.83 -15.68
CA LEU A 115 19.82 -34.26 -15.52
C LEU A 115 21.02 -34.68 -16.38
#